data_AF-A0A9E2Y095-F1
#
_entry.id   AF-A0A9E2Y095-F1
#
_cell.length_a   1.000
_cell.length_b   1.000
_cell.length_c   1.000
_cell.angle_alpha   90.00
_cell.angle_beta   90.00
_cell.angle_gamma   90.00
#
_symmetry.space_group_name_H-M   'P 1'
#
loop_
_entity.id
_entity.type
_entity.pdbx_description
1 polymer ?
#
loop_
_entity_poly.entity_id
_entity_poly.type
_entity_poly.pdbx_seq_one_letter_code
_entity_poly.pdbx_strand_id
1 'polypeptide(L)'
;MRFAGDDLDPGEISAVLPVAPTREHRKGEEFFAGPHAGKLRGRTGIWFLATDRLVPSDHLGDHFAFVEQLLYPEGGEDSRIRKLRDILERTHSRAHFTCFWRGERDEPVPKVTPSLKSAIKSLNADVGTDFAVDTPRRVD
;
A
#
# COMPACT_ATOMS: atom_id res chain seq x y z
N MET A 1 -0.36 0.84 -0.04
CA MET A 1 0.51 -0.32 -0.35
C MET A 1 1.56 0.09 -1.37
N ARG A 2 2.82 -0.32 -1.21
CA ARG A 2 3.93 0.03 -2.11
C ARG A 2 4.81 -1.18 -2.39
N PHE A 3 5.19 -1.39 -3.64
CA PHE A 3 6.29 -2.26 -4.05
C PHE A 3 7.43 -1.37 -4.56
N ALA A 4 8.65 -1.65 -4.15
CA ALA A 4 9.81 -0.85 -4.55
C ALA A 4 11.08 -1.70 -4.68
N GLY A 5 11.88 -1.41 -5.70
CA GLY A 5 13.15 -2.06 -5.97
C GLY A 5 13.78 -1.52 -7.25
N ASP A 6 15.11 -1.62 -7.35
CA ASP A 6 15.85 -1.01 -8.45
C ASP A 6 15.56 -1.68 -9.80
N ASP A 7 15.33 -3.00 -9.78
CA ASP A 7 15.01 -3.81 -10.95
C ASP A 7 13.49 -4.09 -11.07
N LEU A 8 12.67 -3.39 -10.28
CA LEU A 8 11.22 -3.54 -10.34
C LEU A 8 10.67 -2.97 -11.66
N ASP A 9 9.99 -3.81 -12.44
CA ASP A 9 9.08 -3.36 -13.46
C ASP A 9 7.65 -3.24 -12.86
N PRO A 10 7.09 -2.03 -12.71
CA PRO A 10 5.74 -1.85 -12.17
C PRO A 10 4.66 -2.55 -12.99
N GLY A 11 4.89 -2.76 -14.30
CA GLY A 11 3.97 -3.47 -15.17
C GLY A 11 3.73 -4.92 -14.74
N GLU A 12 4.73 -5.58 -14.14
CA GLU A 12 4.57 -6.94 -13.61
C GLU A 12 3.62 -6.95 -12.40
N ILE A 13 3.66 -5.93 -11.54
CA ILE A 13 2.72 -5.78 -10.41
C ILE A 13 1.31 -5.49 -10.92
N SER A 14 1.18 -4.55 -11.88
CA SER A 14 -0.09 -4.21 -12.54
C SER A 14 -0.73 -5.40 -13.27
N ALA A 15 0.06 -6.35 -13.78
CA ALA A 15 -0.45 -7.57 -14.41
C ALA A 15 -1.05 -8.57 -13.38
N VAL A 16 -0.64 -8.49 -12.12
CA VAL A 16 -1.13 -9.38 -11.06
C VAL A 16 -2.31 -8.77 -10.30
N LEU A 17 -2.27 -7.46 -10.05
CA LEU A 17 -3.28 -6.74 -9.29
C LEU A 17 -4.28 -6.08 -10.24
N PRO A 18 -5.59 -6.42 -10.17
CA PRO A 18 -6.62 -5.84 -11.06
C PRO A 18 -7.04 -4.43 -10.63
N VAL A 19 -6.07 -3.55 -10.40
CA VAL A 19 -6.27 -2.16 -10.00
C VAL A 19 -5.19 -1.28 -10.60
N ALA A 20 -5.58 -0.08 -11.05
CA ALA A 20 -4.61 0.91 -11.48
C ALA A 20 -3.84 1.45 -10.25
N PRO A 21 -2.50 1.54 -10.31
CA PRO A 21 -1.75 2.20 -9.24
C PRO A 21 -2.09 3.68 -9.16
N THR A 22 -2.00 4.24 -7.97
CA THR A 22 -1.97 5.69 -7.76
C THR A 22 -0.73 6.32 -8.38
N ARG A 23 0.39 5.58 -8.36
CA ARG A 23 1.64 5.98 -9.02
C ARG A 23 2.48 4.77 -9.35
N GLU A 24 3.10 4.78 -10.52
CA GLU A 24 4.12 3.84 -10.91
C GLU A 24 5.23 4.53 -11.70
N HIS A 25 6.44 3.97 -11.67
CA HIS A 25 7.56 4.32 -12.56
C HIS A 25 8.69 3.30 -12.41
N ARG A 26 9.49 3.14 -13.47
CA ARG A 26 10.77 2.43 -13.38
C ARG A 26 11.86 3.33 -12.81
N LYS A 27 12.95 2.72 -12.32
CA LYS A 27 14.16 3.47 -11.96
C LYS A 27 14.65 4.26 -13.17
N GLY A 28 15.02 5.52 -12.96
CA GLY A 28 15.49 6.41 -14.02
C GLY A 28 14.38 7.00 -14.89
N GLU A 29 13.12 6.65 -14.68
CA GLU A 29 11.99 7.26 -15.38
C GLU A 29 11.57 8.58 -14.70
N GLU A 30 11.05 9.53 -15.48
CA GLU A 30 10.47 10.75 -14.92
C GLU A 30 9.05 10.50 -14.43
N PHE A 31 8.73 11.01 -13.25
CA PHE A 31 7.38 10.96 -12.70
C PHE A 31 7.00 12.32 -12.10
N PHE A 32 5.69 12.60 -12.06
CA PHE A 32 5.19 13.80 -11.38
C PHE A 32 5.11 13.55 -9.86
N ALA A 33 5.87 14.33 -9.09
CA ALA A 33 5.96 14.24 -7.64
C ALA A 33 5.03 15.22 -6.90
N GLY A 34 4.14 15.89 -7.63
CA GLY A 34 3.18 16.84 -7.09
C GLY A 34 3.51 18.31 -7.42
N PRO A 35 2.59 19.24 -7.15
CA PRO A 35 2.70 20.63 -7.60
C PRO A 35 3.95 21.36 -7.09
N HIS A 36 4.39 21.05 -5.86
CA HIS A 36 5.55 21.70 -5.25
C HIS A 36 6.90 21.11 -5.71
N ALA A 37 6.92 19.81 -6.05
CA ALA A 37 8.14 19.10 -6.42
C ALA A 37 8.33 18.96 -7.94
N GLY A 38 7.26 19.13 -8.73
CA GLY A 38 7.30 19.04 -10.19
C GLY A 38 7.58 17.62 -10.70
N LYS A 39 8.37 17.52 -11.77
CA LYS A 39 8.85 16.24 -12.32
C LYS A 39 10.16 15.86 -11.65
N LEU A 40 10.24 14.62 -11.18
CA LEU A 40 11.45 14.04 -10.60
C LEU A 40 11.83 12.77 -11.33
N ARG A 41 13.10 12.38 -11.22
CA ARG A 41 13.59 11.11 -11.74
C ARG A 41 13.58 10.05 -10.64
N GLY A 42 12.94 8.92 -10.89
CA GLY A 42 12.83 7.80 -9.94
C GLY A 42 14.20 7.25 -9.57
N ARG A 43 14.57 7.30 -8.28
CA ARG A 43 15.82 6.70 -7.78
C ARG A 43 15.78 5.17 -7.76
N THR A 44 14.58 4.61 -7.71
CA THR A 44 14.26 3.18 -7.68
C THR A 44 12.93 2.97 -8.41
N GLY A 45 12.61 1.74 -8.81
CA GLY A 45 11.29 1.40 -9.36
C GLY A 45 10.23 1.39 -8.27
N ILE A 46 9.03 1.88 -8.58
CA ILE A 46 7.91 1.96 -7.64
C ILE A 46 6.62 1.55 -8.32
N TRP A 47 5.82 0.76 -7.60
CA TRP A 47 4.37 0.62 -7.80
C TRP A 47 3.67 0.99 -6.49
N PHE A 48 2.74 1.95 -6.51
CA PHE A 48 2.10 2.50 -5.31
C PHE A 48 0.59 2.63 -5.48
N LEU A 49 -0.12 2.19 -4.45
CA LEU A 49 -1.57 2.27 -4.34
C LEU A 49 -1.98 2.92 -3.01
N ALA A 50 -2.71 4.02 -3.11
CA ALA A 50 -3.50 4.63 -2.05
C ALA A 50 -4.97 4.24 -2.24
N THR A 51 -5.66 3.94 -1.13
CA THR A 51 -7.05 3.48 -1.14
C THR A 51 -8.07 4.59 -0.94
N ASP A 52 -7.62 5.80 -0.61
CA ASP A 52 -8.42 7.00 -0.33
C ASP A 52 -9.38 7.38 -1.47
N ARG A 53 -8.98 7.16 -2.72
CA ARG A 53 -9.81 7.44 -3.90
C ARG A 53 -10.60 6.24 -4.43
N LEU A 54 -10.34 5.05 -3.89
CA LEU A 54 -10.91 3.79 -4.37
C LEU A 54 -11.99 3.23 -3.45
N VAL A 55 -11.89 3.54 -2.16
CA VAL A 55 -12.83 3.10 -1.13
C VAL A 55 -13.56 4.34 -0.63
N PRO A 56 -14.87 4.49 -0.89
CA PRO A 56 -15.66 5.65 -0.48
C PRO A 56 -16.08 5.52 0.99
N SER A 57 -15.10 5.43 1.89
CA SER A 57 -15.30 5.31 3.33
C SER A 57 -14.08 5.89 4.05
N ASP A 58 -14.32 6.48 5.21
CA ASP A 58 -13.26 6.96 6.12
C ASP A 58 -12.91 5.89 7.19
N HIS A 59 -13.61 4.75 7.18
CA HIS A 59 -13.33 3.66 8.09
C HIS A 59 -12.13 2.83 7.62
N LEU A 60 -11.08 2.77 8.45
CA LEU A 60 -9.86 2.02 8.13
C LEU A 60 -10.13 0.53 7.80
N GLY A 61 -11.13 -0.06 8.45
CA GLY A 61 -11.54 -1.44 8.21
C GLY A 61 -11.97 -1.70 6.76
N ASP A 62 -12.65 -0.76 6.11
CA ASP A 62 -13.09 -0.90 4.72
C ASP A 62 -11.91 -0.88 3.75
N HIS A 63 -10.91 -0.03 4.03
CA HIS A 63 -9.67 -0.04 3.28
C HIS A 63 -8.87 -1.35 3.48
N PHE A 64 -8.87 -1.91 4.69
CA PHE A 64 -8.26 -3.22 4.94
C PHE A 64 -8.98 -4.32 4.16
N ALA A 65 -10.31 -4.37 4.21
CA ALA A 65 -11.10 -5.34 3.46
C ALA A 65 -10.83 -5.25 1.95
N PHE A 66 -10.74 -4.02 1.40
CA PHE A 66 -10.38 -3.79 0.01
C PHE A 66 -8.99 -4.36 -0.35
N VAL A 67 -7.97 -4.06 0.47
CA VAL A 67 -6.61 -4.57 0.24
C VAL A 67 -6.56 -6.09 0.39
N GLU A 68 -7.30 -6.67 1.34
CA GLU A 68 -7.40 -8.11 1.50
C GLU A 68 -8.01 -8.78 0.28
N GLN A 69 -9.14 -8.28 -0.23
CA GLN A 69 -9.78 -8.81 -1.45
C GLN A 69 -8.89 -8.65 -2.69
N LEU A 70 -8.08 -7.59 -2.73
CA LEU A 70 -7.12 -7.37 -3.79
C LEU A 70 -6.00 -8.42 -3.78
N LEU A 71 -5.52 -8.82 -2.60
CA LEU A 71 -4.45 -9.80 -2.44
C LEU A 71 -4.93 -11.26 -2.45
N TYR A 72 -6.11 -11.51 -1.90
CA TYR A 72 -6.79 -12.79 -1.84
C TYR A 72 -8.13 -12.67 -2.59
N PRO A 73 -8.18 -13.02 -3.89
CA PRO A 73 -9.44 -13.11 -4.61
C PRO A 73 -10.42 -14.08 -3.93
N GLU A 74 -11.69 -14.00 -4.31
CA GLU A 74 -12.77 -14.84 -3.76
C GLU A 74 -12.37 -16.31 -3.68
N GLY A 75 -12.72 -16.95 -2.56
CA GLY A 75 -12.26 -18.31 -2.23
C GLY A 75 -10.97 -18.37 -1.40
N GLY A 76 -10.35 -17.21 -1.09
CA GLY A 76 -9.16 -17.16 -0.24
C GLY A 76 -7.89 -17.68 -0.92
N GLU A 77 -7.90 -17.72 -2.24
CA GLU A 77 -6.76 -18.19 -3.03
C GLU A 77 -5.56 -17.25 -2.87
N ASP A 78 -4.39 -17.81 -2.62
CA ASP A 78 -3.12 -17.08 -2.47
C ASP A 78 -2.36 -16.94 -3.81
N SER A 79 -3.02 -17.17 -4.95
CA SER A 79 -2.42 -17.17 -6.28
C SER A 79 -1.75 -15.84 -6.62
N ARG A 80 -2.38 -14.70 -6.29
CA ARG A 80 -1.79 -13.36 -6.46
C ARG A 80 -0.60 -13.15 -5.53
N ILE A 81 -0.70 -13.54 -4.25
CA ILE A 81 0.41 -13.44 -3.30
C ILE A 81 1.63 -14.23 -3.77
N ARG A 82 1.45 -15.45 -4.28
CA ARG A 82 2.57 -16.25 -4.82
C ARG A 82 3.24 -15.56 -6.00
N LYS A 83 2.46 -15.03 -6.96
CA LYS A 83 3.00 -14.29 -8.11
C LYS A 83 3.73 -13.02 -7.69
N LEU A 84 3.16 -12.25 -6.76
CA LEU A 84 3.80 -11.06 -6.21
C LEU A 84 5.10 -11.40 -5.49
N ARG A 85 5.12 -12.48 -4.70
CA ARG A 85 6.32 -12.92 -4.01
C ARG A 85 7.42 -13.33 -4.99
N ASP A 86 7.08 -14.07 -6.04
CA ASP A 86 8.03 -14.44 -7.10
C ASP A 86 8.65 -13.21 -7.78
N ILE A 87 7.84 -12.21 -8.12
CA ILE A 87 8.31 -10.93 -8.66
C ILE A 87 9.26 -10.25 -7.68
N LEU A 88 8.88 -10.14 -6.41
CA LEU A 88 9.67 -9.49 -5.36
C LEU A 88 11.02 -10.18 -5.15
N GLU A 89 11.04 -11.50 -5.11
CA GLU A 89 12.25 -12.31 -4.92
C GLU A 89 13.20 -12.16 -6.12
N ARG A 90 12.68 -12.32 -7.35
CA ARG A 90 13.48 -12.23 -8.59
C ARG A 90 14.05 -10.83 -8.84
N THR A 91 13.33 -9.78 -8.45
CA THR A 91 13.74 -8.38 -8.68
C THR A 91 14.43 -7.75 -7.47
N HIS A 92 14.69 -8.53 -6.41
CA HIS A 92 15.20 -8.03 -5.13
C HIS A 92 14.42 -6.83 -4.57
N SER A 93 13.12 -6.80 -4.87
CA SER A 93 12.20 -5.73 -4.48
C SER A 93 11.56 -6.03 -3.13
N ARG A 94 10.93 -5.01 -2.53
CA ARG A 94 10.21 -5.14 -1.26
C ARG A 94 8.81 -4.59 -1.35
N ALA A 95 7.89 -5.22 -0.62
CA ALA A 95 6.56 -4.70 -0.36
C ALA A 95 6.52 -3.98 0.99
N HIS A 96 5.77 -2.89 1.05
CA HIS A 96 5.54 -2.11 2.26
C HIS A 96 4.09 -1.63 2.35
N PHE A 97 3.49 -1.84 3.51
CA PHE A 97 2.15 -1.38 3.85
C PHE A 97 2.27 -0.22 4.82
N THR A 98 1.70 0.93 4.45
CA THR A 98 1.62 2.08 5.36
C THR A 98 0.16 2.36 5.61
N CYS A 99 -0.23 2.34 6.88
CA CYS A 99 -1.60 2.60 7.32
C CYS A 99 -1.59 3.90 8.12
N PHE A 100 -2.28 4.91 7.60
CA PHE A 100 -2.47 6.19 8.27
C PHE A 100 -3.92 6.27 8.71
N TRP A 101 -4.14 6.65 9.96
CA TRP A 101 -5.48 6.91 10.45
C TRP A 101 -5.46 8.03 11.49
N ARG A 102 -6.44 8.92 11.36
CA ARG A 102 -6.72 9.97 12.32
C ARG A 102 -8.16 9.77 12.78
N GLY A 103 -8.32 9.36 14.02
CA GLY A 103 -9.62 9.15 14.62
C GLY A 103 -10.16 10.38 15.33
N GLU A 104 -11.47 10.33 15.54
CA GLU A 104 -12.15 11.23 16.46
C GLU A 104 -11.74 10.97 17.91
N ARG A 105 -12.05 11.93 18.77
CA ARG A 105 -11.82 11.80 20.20
C ARG A 105 -12.57 10.57 20.74
N ASP A 106 -11.86 9.75 21.51
CA ASP A 106 -12.36 8.51 22.11
C ASP A 106 -12.65 7.35 21.13
N GLU A 107 -12.34 7.53 19.84
CA GLU A 107 -12.42 6.45 18.87
C GLU A 107 -11.29 5.44 19.12
N PRO A 108 -11.60 4.12 19.19
CA PRO A 108 -10.57 3.11 19.44
C PRO A 108 -9.57 3.09 18.29
N VAL A 109 -8.28 3.12 18.64
CA VAL A 109 -7.19 2.97 17.67
C VAL A 109 -7.42 1.70 16.84
N PRO A 110 -7.48 1.81 15.50
CA PRO A 110 -7.70 0.68 14.64
C PRO A 110 -6.64 -0.38 14.81
N LYS A 111 -7.03 -1.64 14.67
CA LYS A 111 -6.11 -2.76 14.64
C LYS A 111 -6.05 -3.32 13.23
N VAL A 112 -4.84 -3.56 12.75
CA VAL A 112 -4.64 -4.34 11.52
C VAL A 112 -5.26 -5.72 11.73
N THR A 113 -6.18 -6.09 10.83
CA THR A 113 -6.92 -7.36 10.81
C THR A 113 -5.97 -8.56 10.73
N PRO A 114 -6.33 -9.73 11.29
CA PRO A 114 -5.50 -10.94 11.20
C PRO A 114 -5.21 -11.38 9.75
N SER A 115 -6.20 -11.24 8.87
CA SER A 115 -6.11 -11.55 7.44
C SER A 115 -5.09 -10.65 6.73
N LEU A 116 -5.16 -9.32 6.91
CA LEU A 116 -4.15 -8.41 6.35
C LEU A 116 -2.76 -8.67 6.93
N LYS A 117 -2.63 -8.95 8.23
CA LYS A 117 -1.34 -9.37 8.83
C LYS A 117 -0.79 -10.63 8.18
N SER A 118 -1.65 -11.61 7.89
CA SER A 118 -1.26 -12.82 7.17
C SER A 118 -0.77 -12.49 5.76
N ALA A 119 -1.48 -11.61 5.04
CA ALA A 119 -1.09 -11.15 3.71
C ALA A 119 0.30 -10.49 3.71
N ILE A 120 0.52 -9.57 4.64
CA ILE A 120 1.79 -8.85 4.84
C ILE A 120 2.92 -9.86 5.08
N LYS A 121 2.70 -10.83 5.98
CA LYS A 121 3.67 -11.88 6.26
C LYS A 121 3.96 -12.76 5.03
N SER A 122 2.93 -13.18 4.29
CA SER A 122 3.09 -14.04 3.12
C SER A 122 3.83 -13.36 1.96
N LEU A 123 3.76 -12.03 1.87
CA LEU A 123 4.53 -11.22 0.93
C LEU A 123 5.94 -10.86 1.42
N ASN A 124 6.32 -11.28 2.63
CA ASN A 124 7.53 -10.82 3.32
C ASN A 124 7.63 -9.28 3.35
N ALA A 125 6.49 -8.63 3.58
CA ALA A 125 6.33 -7.19 3.56
C ALA A 125 6.46 -6.60 4.96
N ASP A 126 6.90 -5.34 5.01
CA ASP A 126 6.89 -4.56 6.25
C ASP A 126 5.58 -3.78 6.39
N VAL A 127 5.16 -3.50 7.63
CA VAL A 127 4.02 -2.63 7.93
C VAL A 127 4.42 -1.46 8.83
N GLY A 128 4.10 -0.25 8.41
CA GLY A 128 4.16 0.97 9.23
C GLY A 128 2.74 1.43 9.56
N THR A 129 2.48 1.71 10.84
CA THR A 129 1.21 2.26 11.31
C THR A 129 1.45 3.60 11.98
N ASP A 130 0.74 4.63 11.54
CA ASP A 130 0.71 5.95 12.17
C ASP A 130 -0.75 6.28 12.50
N PHE A 131 -1.10 6.08 13.77
CA PHE A 131 -2.46 6.24 14.28
C PHE A 131 -2.47 7.40 15.28
N ALA A 132 -3.21 8.44 14.92
CA ALA A 132 -3.39 9.62 15.75
C ALA A 132 -4.86 9.73 16.19
N VAL A 133 -5.07 10.34 17.36
CA VAL A 133 -6.38 10.83 17.80
C VAL A 133 -6.29 12.34 17.97
N ASP A 134 -7.34 13.06 17.61
CA ASP A 134 -7.37 14.50 17.82
C ASP A 134 -7.35 14.81 19.33
N THR A 135 -6.27 15.45 19.78
CA THR A 135 -6.12 15.94 21.15
C THR A 135 -6.59 17.39 21.22
N PRO A 136 -7.35 17.80 22.25
CA PRO A 136 -7.83 19.17 22.33
C PRO A 136 -6.65 20.13 22.42
N ARG A 137 -6.68 21.18 21.60
CA ARG A 137 -5.81 22.34 21.75
C ARG A 137 -6.09 22.93 23.14
N ARG A 138 -5.12 22.86 24.06
CA ARG A 138 -5.21 23.59 25.34
C ARG A 138 -5.43 25.07 25.00
N VAL A 139 -6.58 25.59 25.41
CA VAL A 139 -6.82 27.02 25.49
C VAL A 139 -6.35 27.38 26.89
N ASP A 140 -5.17 28.02 26.97
CA ASP A 140 -4.69 28.66 28.19
C ASP A 140 -5.50 29.93 28.48
#